data_AF-U5S3H7-F1
#
_entry.id   AF-U5S3H7-F1
#
_cell.length_a   1.000
_cell.length_b   1.000
_cell.length_c   1.000
_cell.angle_alpha   90.00
_cell.angle_beta   90.00
_cell.angle_gamma   90.00
#
_symmetry.space_group_name_H-M   'P 1'
#
loop_
_entity.id
_entity.type
_entity.pdbx_description
1 polymer ?
#
loop_
_entity_poly.entity_id
_entity_poly.type
_entity_poly.pdbx_seq_one_letter_code
_entity_poly.pdbx_strand_id
1 'polypeptide(L)'
;KEREFKNPTVEIDWNVLARQNANNFKSHPKPSPEDYDAAGVVGRYMYDLETPEEALALYDYCEKEFPGWDKGWGGSGDVRTTALDNACKFMMMGMWPGEMYQGGKRINVRNAIIAAGGSGSYSSFLGPQCFSIRPQDVGAQRWQGTPEENYNTVRNAFRFLGAQDVGCAEIDSDTVKFFHKAKGGASGMFAGQGDAGGKQVAFKDIDEPYETDAEYAIPNRCKYIITFTARQSFEGTRRQAGITEGFAVWYSYARYIKMMCHMQEFIRGLGYDCLNMSG
;
A
#
# COMPACT_ATOMS: atom_id res chain seq x y z
N LYS A 1 -9.04 26.91 -7.14
CA LYS A 1 -8.76 26.99 -8.60
C LYS A 1 -8.85 25.56 -9.10
N GLU A 2 -9.91 25.22 -9.83
CA GLU A 2 -9.95 23.95 -10.56
C GLU A 2 -8.71 23.94 -11.46
N ARG A 3 -7.81 22.98 -11.22
CA ARG A 3 -6.70 22.73 -12.13
C ARG A 3 -7.17 21.63 -13.06
N GLU A 4 -7.07 21.85 -14.36
CA GLU A 4 -7.24 20.77 -15.32
C GLU A 4 -6.16 19.71 -15.05
N PHE A 5 -6.54 18.45 -14.87
CA PHE A 5 -5.59 17.36 -14.52
C PHE A 5 -4.49 17.17 -15.58
N LYS A 6 -4.76 17.56 -16.83
CA LYS A 6 -3.82 17.52 -17.95
C LYS A 6 -2.99 18.80 -18.12
N ASN A 7 -3.12 19.77 -17.19
CA ASN A 7 -2.29 20.97 -17.14
C ASN A 7 -1.50 21.05 -15.81
N PRO A 8 -0.58 20.08 -15.58
CA PRO A 8 0.30 20.08 -14.42
C PRO A 8 1.30 21.24 -14.44
N THR A 9 1.92 21.54 -13.30
CA THR A 9 2.98 22.56 -13.20
C THR A 9 4.29 22.14 -13.86
N VAL A 10 4.39 20.88 -14.31
CA VAL A 10 5.49 20.32 -15.08
C VAL A 10 4.87 19.64 -16.28
N GLU A 11 5.19 20.09 -17.49
CA GLU A 11 4.61 19.55 -18.73
C GLU A 11 4.83 18.04 -18.83
N ILE A 12 3.77 17.32 -19.21
CA ILE A 12 3.81 15.88 -19.44
C ILE A 12 3.60 15.64 -20.93
N ASP A 13 4.59 15.04 -21.58
CA ASP A 13 4.42 14.49 -22.91
C ASP A 13 3.68 13.14 -22.81
N TRP A 14 2.37 13.18 -23.03
CA TRP A 14 1.51 12.01 -22.96
C TRP A 14 1.79 10.99 -24.08
N ASN A 15 2.49 11.37 -25.16
CA ASN A 15 2.78 10.46 -26.28
C ASN A 15 3.94 9.50 -25.97
N VAL A 16 4.85 9.87 -25.06
CA VAL A 16 5.96 9.00 -24.64
C VAL A 16 5.61 8.14 -23.42
N LEU A 17 4.52 8.48 -22.71
CA LEU A 17 4.06 7.69 -21.58
C LEU A 17 3.37 6.41 -22.03
N ALA A 18 3.82 5.29 -21.46
CA ALA A 18 3.20 3.98 -21.61
C ALA A 18 3.04 3.31 -20.25
N ARG A 19 2.04 2.41 -20.15
CA ARG A 19 1.80 1.61 -18.95
C ARG A 19 3.02 0.76 -18.63
N GLN A 20 3.60 0.97 -17.45
CA GLN A 20 4.83 0.29 -17.03
C GLN A 20 4.56 -1.15 -16.58
N ASN A 21 5.50 -2.07 -16.81
CA ASN A 21 5.48 -3.37 -16.14
C ASN A 21 6.09 -3.21 -14.75
N ALA A 22 5.34 -3.52 -13.68
CA ALA A 22 5.89 -3.46 -12.33
C ALA A 22 7.10 -4.42 -12.16
N ASN A 23 7.16 -5.51 -12.92
CA ASN A 23 8.26 -6.47 -12.84
C ASN A 23 9.58 -5.99 -13.50
N ASN A 24 9.58 -4.82 -14.14
CA ASN A 24 10.80 -4.27 -14.76
C ASN A 24 11.68 -3.53 -13.75
N PHE A 25 11.22 -3.35 -12.51
CA PHE A 25 12.03 -2.75 -11.45
C PHE A 25 13.03 -3.78 -10.93
N LYS A 26 14.31 -3.58 -11.26
CA LYS A 26 15.40 -4.37 -10.70
C LYS A 26 15.77 -3.82 -9.33
N SER A 27 15.81 -4.70 -8.33
CA SER A 27 16.42 -4.37 -7.04
C SER A 27 17.93 -4.16 -7.23
N HIS A 28 18.51 -3.27 -6.43
CA HIS A 28 19.95 -3.20 -6.28
C HIS A 28 20.46 -4.51 -5.63
N PRO A 29 21.72 -4.92 -5.88
CA PRO A 29 22.35 -5.99 -5.12
C PRO A 29 22.18 -5.72 -3.63
N LYS A 30 21.59 -6.67 -2.90
CA LYS A 30 21.36 -6.53 -1.47
C LYS A 30 22.62 -6.96 -0.72
N PRO A 31 23.21 -6.12 0.14
CA PRO A 31 24.25 -6.58 1.05
C PRO A 31 23.69 -7.65 1.99
N SER A 32 24.54 -8.58 2.40
CA SER A 32 24.18 -9.66 3.30
C SER A 32 24.13 -9.17 4.75
N PRO A 33 23.37 -9.81 5.66
CA PRO A 33 23.44 -9.53 7.09
C PRO A 33 24.88 -9.49 7.63
N GLU A 34 25.72 -10.37 7.11
CA GLU A 34 27.13 -10.48 7.47
C GLU A 34 27.94 -9.23 7.09
N ASP A 35 27.60 -8.57 5.98
CA ASP A 35 28.24 -7.32 5.56
C ASP A 35 27.97 -6.18 6.55
N TYR A 36 26.74 -6.10 7.07
CA TYR A 36 26.38 -5.11 8.10
C TYR A 36 27.03 -5.40 9.44
N ASP A 37 27.07 -6.68 9.84
CA ASP A 37 27.74 -7.11 11.07
C ASP A 37 29.24 -6.76 11.02
N ALA A 38 29.89 -7.03 9.89
CA ALA A 38 31.30 -6.69 9.67
C ALA A 38 31.57 -5.18 9.74
N ALA A 39 30.61 -4.37 9.29
CA ALA A 39 30.67 -2.91 9.37
C ALA A 39 30.26 -2.34 10.75
N GLY A 40 29.79 -3.17 11.69
CA GLY A 40 29.33 -2.73 13.01
C GLY A 40 27.96 -2.05 13.00
N VAL A 41 27.16 -2.28 11.97
CA VAL A 41 25.81 -1.75 11.83
C VAL A 41 24.84 -2.58 12.67
N VAL A 42 24.09 -1.90 13.55
CA VAL A 42 23.09 -2.54 14.42
C VAL A 42 21.74 -2.59 13.69
N GLY A 43 20.98 -3.68 13.83
CA GLY A 43 19.58 -3.74 13.39
C GLY A 43 19.20 -4.94 12.52
N ARG A 44 20.15 -5.67 11.92
CA ARG A 44 20.12 -7.06 11.37
C ARG A 44 18.91 -7.61 10.60
N TYR A 45 17.78 -6.92 10.50
CA TYR A 45 16.50 -7.39 9.95
C TYR A 45 15.83 -6.32 9.06
N MET A 46 16.53 -5.23 8.81
CA MET A 46 16.01 -4.00 8.25
C MET A 46 17.03 -3.38 7.27
N TYR A 47 17.47 -4.06 6.21
CA TYR A 47 18.64 -3.58 5.43
C TYR A 47 18.51 -3.75 3.91
N ASP A 48 17.28 -3.83 3.40
CA ASP A 48 17.06 -4.18 2.00
C ASP A 48 17.35 -3.04 1.00
N LEU A 49 17.68 -1.83 1.45
CA LEU A 49 17.66 -0.61 0.63
C LEU A 49 18.93 0.28 0.66
N GLU A 50 19.94 -0.01 1.48
CA GLU A 50 21.13 0.85 1.64
C GLU A 50 22.41 0.04 1.90
N THR A 51 23.60 0.53 1.59
CA THR A 51 24.87 -0.14 1.92
C THR A 51 25.25 0.05 3.41
N PRO A 52 26.17 -0.75 3.97
CA PRO A 52 26.64 -0.52 5.33
C PRO A 52 27.23 0.87 5.57
N GLU A 53 27.89 1.46 4.57
CA GLU A 53 28.41 2.83 4.65
C GLU A 53 27.29 3.87 4.69
N GLU A 54 26.24 3.69 3.90
CA GLU A 54 25.05 4.56 3.90
C GLU A 54 24.35 4.49 5.26
N ALA A 55 24.21 3.30 5.85
CA ALA A 55 23.65 3.11 7.19
C ALA A 55 24.43 3.88 8.26
N LEU A 56 25.76 3.77 8.25
CA LEU A 56 26.62 4.49 9.21
C LEU A 56 26.55 6.00 9.01
N ALA A 57 26.50 6.48 7.76
CA ALA A 57 26.34 7.91 7.48
C ALA A 57 25.01 8.47 8.00
N LEU A 58 23.94 7.67 7.92
CA LEU A 58 22.65 8.03 8.50
C LEU A 58 22.71 8.09 10.02
N TYR A 59 23.36 7.13 10.69
CA TYR A 59 23.57 7.16 12.13
C TYR A 59 24.33 8.41 12.58
N ASP A 60 25.44 8.73 11.92
CA ASP A 60 26.22 9.94 12.17
C ASP A 60 25.37 11.22 12.02
N TYR A 61 24.49 11.27 11.03
CA TYR A 61 23.55 12.37 10.85
C TYR A 61 22.57 12.48 12.02
N CYS A 62 21.98 11.35 12.45
CA CYS A 62 21.03 11.33 13.57
C CYS A 62 21.65 11.83 14.86
N GLU A 63 22.84 11.33 15.19
CA GLU A 63 23.54 11.68 16.44
C GLU A 63 23.83 13.18 16.52
N LYS A 64 24.12 13.81 15.38
CA LYS A 64 24.37 15.25 15.28
C LYS A 64 23.08 16.09 15.33
N GLU A 65 22.04 15.68 14.60
CA GLU A 65 20.80 16.44 14.47
C GLU A 65 19.88 16.31 15.69
N PHE A 66 19.88 15.14 16.36
CA PHE A 66 18.90 14.80 17.40
C PHE A 66 19.59 14.51 18.74
N PRO A 67 19.71 15.49 19.65
CA PRO A 67 20.27 15.27 20.97
C PRO A 67 19.58 14.14 21.74
N GLY A 68 20.37 13.19 22.24
CA GLY A 68 19.88 12.02 22.96
C GLY A 68 19.30 10.91 22.07
N TRP A 69 19.52 11.00 20.75
CA TRP A 69 19.26 9.88 19.84
C TRP A 69 20.25 8.73 20.12
N ASP A 70 19.74 7.52 20.00
CA ASP A 70 20.45 6.26 20.23
C ASP A 70 20.02 5.29 19.14
N LYS A 71 20.96 4.57 18.51
CA LYS A 71 20.65 3.63 17.41
C LYS A 71 19.80 2.43 17.83
N GLY A 72 19.73 2.14 19.14
CA GLY A 72 19.07 0.98 19.72
C GLY A 72 19.64 -0.34 19.24
N TRP A 73 19.00 -1.43 19.64
CA TRP A 73 19.36 -2.78 19.19
C TRP A 73 18.69 -3.15 17.85
N GLY A 74 17.59 -2.48 17.50
CA GLY A 74 16.82 -2.73 16.29
C GLY A 74 17.22 -1.86 15.10
N GLY A 75 18.13 -0.89 15.27
CA GLY A 75 18.52 0.06 14.22
C GLY A 75 17.44 1.08 13.87
N SER A 76 16.42 1.22 14.71
CA SER A 76 15.27 2.12 14.51
C SER A 76 15.18 3.22 15.56
N GLY A 77 16.27 3.51 16.26
CA GLY A 77 16.28 4.42 17.40
C GLY A 77 16.26 3.68 18.74
N ASP A 78 16.09 4.43 19.84
CA ASP A 78 16.13 3.91 21.21
C ASP A 78 15.13 2.75 21.46
N VAL A 79 15.21 2.12 22.64
CA VAL A 79 14.34 0.98 22.98
C VAL A 79 12.84 1.29 22.86
N ARG A 80 12.43 2.53 23.13
CA ARG A 80 11.02 2.95 23.04
C ARG A 80 10.58 3.04 21.59
N THR A 81 11.43 3.61 20.74
CA THR A 81 11.20 3.76 19.31
C THR A 81 11.18 2.40 18.62
N THR A 82 12.16 1.53 18.94
CA THR A 82 12.20 0.14 18.46
C THR A 82 10.96 -0.65 18.91
N ALA A 83 10.51 -0.49 20.16
CA ALA A 83 9.31 -1.17 20.65
C ALA A 83 8.04 -0.71 19.92
N LEU A 84 7.91 0.60 19.70
CA LEU A 84 6.79 1.18 18.96
C LEU A 84 6.80 0.75 17.49
N ASP A 85 7.97 0.72 16.86
CA ASP A 85 8.17 0.23 15.49
C ASP A 85 7.64 -1.19 15.31
N ASN A 86 8.10 -2.11 16.17
CA ASN A 86 7.64 -3.50 16.16
C ASN A 86 6.13 -3.63 16.39
N ALA A 87 5.54 -2.79 17.26
CA ALA A 87 4.10 -2.78 17.47
C ALA A 87 3.32 -2.32 16.23
N CYS A 88 3.83 -1.31 15.52
CA CYS A 88 3.20 -0.74 14.33
C CYS A 88 3.26 -1.68 13.10
N LYS A 89 4.10 -2.71 13.12
CA LYS A 89 4.19 -3.75 12.07
C LYS A 89 3.03 -4.74 12.07
N PHE A 90 2.20 -4.75 13.12
CA PHE A 90 1.03 -5.63 13.17
C PHE A 90 0.07 -5.34 12.00
N MET A 91 -0.11 -6.32 11.11
CA MET A 91 -0.92 -6.20 9.90
C MET A 91 -0.50 -5.06 8.95
N MET A 92 0.79 -4.69 8.99
CA MET A 92 1.37 -3.72 8.06
C MET A 92 1.15 -4.15 6.61
N MET A 93 1.01 -3.17 5.71
CA MET A 93 0.85 -3.42 4.26
C MET A 93 -0.33 -4.34 3.90
N GLY A 94 -1.28 -4.57 4.81
CA GLY A 94 -2.38 -5.50 4.57
C GLY A 94 -2.07 -6.96 4.84
N MET A 95 -0.86 -7.29 5.29
CA MET A 95 -0.44 -8.68 5.42
C MET A 95 -1.15 -9.38 6.57
N TRP A 96 -1.56 -10.64 6.35
CA TRP A 96 -1.91 -11.50 7.46
C TRP A 96 -0.69 -11.74 8.35
N PRO A 97 -0.84 -11.69 9.69
CA PRO A 97 0.28 -11.97 10.57
C PRO A 97 0.79 -13.41 10.37
N GLY A 98 2.09 -13.63 10.55
CA GLY A 98 2.68 -14.96 10.56
C GLY A 98 2.33 -15.69 11.86
N GLU A 99 3.35 -16.07 12.63
CA GLU A 99 3.16 -16.65 13.96
C GLU A 99 2.42 -15.67 14.87
N MET A 100 1.24 -16.02 15.35
CA MET A 100 0.44 -15.26 16.31
C MET A 100 0.01 -16.16 17.46
N TYR A 101 0.02 -15.63 18.69
CA TYR A 101 -0.56 -16.34 19.82
C TYR A 101 -2.08 -16.09 19.87
N GLN A 102 -2.87 -17.15 19.77
CA GLN A 102 -4.32 -17.11 19.84
C GLN A 102 -4.84 -18.33 20.60
N GLY A 103 -5.81 -18.13 21.49
CA GLY A 103 -6.46 -19.23 22.21
C GLY A 103 -5.50 -20.15 22.97
N GLY A 104 -4.37 -19.63 23.46
CA GLY A 104 -3.37 -20.43 24.17
C GLY A 104 -2.35 -21.17 23.29
N LYS A 105 -2.35 -20.95 21.96
CA LYS A 105 -1.45 -21.62 21.02
C LYS A 105 -0.78 -20.61 20.09
N ARG A 106 0.44 -20.91 19.65
CA ARG A 106 1.07 -20.20 18.53
C ARG A 106 0.58 -20.83 17.23
N ILE A 107 0.01 -20.02 16.33
CA ILE A 107 -0.45 -20.44 15.01
C ILE A 107 0.10 -19.50 13.94
N ASN A 108 0.41 -20.04 12.76
CA ASN A 108 0.76 -19.21 11.61
C ASN A 108 -0.50 -18.82 10.83
N VAL A 109 -1.02 -17.61 11.07
CA VAL A 109 -2.31 -17.18 10.49
C VAL A 109 -2.20 -17.05 8.98
N ARG A 110 -1.14 -16.42 8.47
CA ARG A 110 -0.88 -16.27 7.04
C ARG A 110 -0.85 -17.62 6.31
N ASN A 111 -0.07 -18.58 6.80
CA ASN A 111 0.02 -19.89 6.14
C ASN A 111 -1.29 -20.68 6.23
N ALA A 112 -2.06 -20.54 7.33
CA ALA A 112 -3.36 -21.16 7.43
C ALA A 112 -4.35 -20.62 6.39
N ILE A 113 -4.36 -19.29 6.14
CA ILE A 113 -5.19 -18.68 5.09
C ILE A 113 -4.74 -19.13 3.70
N ILE A 114 -3.44 -19.14 3.42
CA ILE A 114 -2.90 -19.61 2.13
C ILE A 114 -3.27 -21.09 1.90
N ALA A 115 -3.14 -21.93 2.93
CA ALA A 115 -3.51 -23.35 2.84
C ALA A 115 -5.01 -23.56 2.58
N ALA A 116 -5.86 -22.60 2.96
CA ALA A 116 -7.29 -22.60 2.65
C ALA A 116 -7.62 -22.04 1.24
N GLY A 117 -6.61 -21.68 0.44
CA GLY A 117 -6.77 -21.08 -0.89
C GLY A 117 -6.90 -19.56 -0.90
N GLY A 118 -6.65 -18.89 0.23
CA GLY A 118 -6.60 -17.44 0.32
C GLY A 118 -5.25 -16.85 -0.13
N SER A 119 -5.07 -15.54 0.07
CA SER A 119 -3.82 -14.83 -0.22
C SER A 119 -3.05 -14.49 1.06
N GLY A 120 -1.80 -14.04 0.92
CA GLY A 120 -0.98 -13.57 2.03
C GLY A 120 -1.42 -12.23 2.64
N SER A 121 -2.42 -11.57 2.06
CA SER A 121 -2.98 -10.27 2.48
C SER A 121 -4.47 -10.40 2.78
N TYR A 122 -4.97 -9.58 3.70
CA TYR A 122 -6.42 -9.47 3.96
C TYR A 122 -7.12 -8.51 3.01
N SER A 123 -6.37 -7.65 2.31
CA SER A 123 -6.91 -6.84 1.22
C SER A 123 -6.90 -7.64 -0.09
N SER A 124 -7.84 -7.32 -0.97
CA SER A 124 -8.01 -7.98 -2.26
C SER A 124 -8.43 -6.98 -3.34
N PHE A 125 -8.30 -7.35 -4.60
CA PHE A 125 -8.70 -6.53 -5.74
C PHE A 125 -10.20 -6.18 -5.68
N LEU A 126 -11.04 -7.16 -5.40
CA LEU A 126 -12.51 -7.01 -5.32
C LEU A 126 -13.01 -6.57 -3.94
N GLY A 127 -12.11 -6.35 -2.99
CA GLY A 127 -12.42 -6.01 -1.60
C GLY A 127 -12.83 -7.21 -0.75
N PRO A 128 -12.94 -7.04 0.58
CA PRO A 128 -13.20 -8.15 1.51
C PRO A 128 -14.56 -8.84 1.29
N GLN A 129 -15.59 -8.07 0.92
CA GLN A 129 -16.99 -8.48 0.74
C GLN A 129 -17.56 -9.23 1.94
N CYS A 130 -17.14 -8.86 3.16
CA CYS A 130 -17.48 -9.61 4.37
C CYS A 130 -18.89 -9.31 4.90
N PHE A 131 -19.37 -8.06 4.75
CA PHE A 131 -20.60 -7.62 5.43
C PHE A 131 -21.51 -6.76 4.56
N SER A 132 -20.98 -6.02 3.58
CA SER A 132 -21.80 -5.19 2.71
C SER A 132 -22.62 -6.02 1.73
N ILE A 133 -23.95 -5.88 1.84
CA ILE A 133 -24.89 -6.29 0.80
C ILE A 133 -24.98 -5.17 -0.24
N ARG A 134 -25.08 -5.50 -1.52
CA ARG A 134 -25.39 -4.47 -2.53
C ARG A 134 -26.89 -4.17 -2.44
N PRO A 135 -27.32 -2.90 -2.54
CA PRO A 135 -28.75 -2.58 -2.53
C PRO A 135 -29.55 -3.38 -3.57
N GLN A 136 -28.96 -3.64 -4.74
CA GLN A 136 -29.61 -4.37 -5.84
C GLN A 136 -29.88 -5.83 -5.49
N ASP A 137 -29.07 -6.44 -4.63
CA ASP A 137 -29.24 -7.85 -4.21
C ASP A 137 -30.50 -8.04 -3.35
N VAL A 138 -31.03 -6.95 -2.79
CA VAL A 138 -32.27 -6.93 -1.98
C VAL A 138 -33.39 -6.08 -2.61
N GLY A 139 -33.27 -5.75 -3.89
CA GLY A 139 -34.26 -4.95 -4.64
C GLY A 139 -34.29 -3.46 -4.29
N ALA A 140 -33.32 -2.97 -3.51
CA ALA A 140 -33.15 -1.55 -3.23
C ALA A 140 -32.37 -0.86 -4.35
N GLN A 141 -32.62 0.45 -4.51
CA GLN A 141 -31.94 1.25 -5.53
C GLN A 141 -30.49 1.53 -5.14
N ARG A 142 -29.61 1.66 -6.16
CA ARG A 142 -28.27 2.25 -5.99
C ARG A 142 -28.39 3.65 -5.41
N TRP A 143 -27.42 4.07 -4.62
CA TRP A 143 -27.27 5.47 -4.26
C TRP A 143 -27.20 6.34 -5.52
N GLN A 144 -27.93 7.44 -5.54
CA GLN A 144 -27.91 8.43 -6.62
C GLN A 144 -27.65 9.81 -6.01
N GLY A 145 -26.82 10.60 -6.67
CA GLY A 145 -26.50 11.96 -6.27
C GLY A 145 -25.81 12.69 -7.42
N THR A 146 -25.72 14.01 -7.32
CA THR A 146 -24.90 14.81 -8.23
C THR A 146 -23.42 14.44 -8.11
N PRO A 147 -22.56 14.75 -9.10
CA PRO A 147 -21.12 14.51 -8.99
C PRO A 147 -20.50 15.12 -7.72
N GLU A 148 -20.94 16.33 -7.34
CA GLU A 148 -20.49 17.02 -6.13
C GLU A 148 -20.93 16.30 -4.85
N GLU A 149 -22.20 15.88 -4.76
CA GLU A 149 -22.70 15.11 -3.61
C GLU A 149 -22.02 13.74 -3.49
N ASN A 150 -21.78 13.06 -4.62
CA ASN A 150 -21.09 11.78 -4.62
C ASN A 150 -19.65 11.94 -4.13
N TYR A 151 -18.94 12.96 -4.62
CA TYR A 151 -17.60 13.27 -4.15
C TYR A 151 -17.59 13.61 -2.66
N ASN A 152 -18.51 14.47 -2.19
CA ASN A 152 -18.61 14.82 -0.77
C ASN A 152 -18.94 13.61 0.10
N THR A 153 -19.79 12.70 -0.37
CA THR A 153 -20.14 11.45 0.32
C THR A 153 -18.91 10.56 0.50
N VAL A 154 -18.18 10.29 -0.58
CA VAL A 154 -16.95 9.48 -0.57
C VAL A 154 -15.86 10.16 0.26
N ARG A 155 -15.63 11.46 0.05
CA ARG A 155 -14.65 12.26 0.79
C ARG A 155 -14.93 12.22 2.29
N ASN A 156 -16.17 12.41 2.71
CA ASN A 156 -16.52 12.39 4.13
C ASN A 156 -16.28 11.01 4.75
N ALA A 157 -16.55 9.92 4.03
CA ALA A 157 -16.24 8.57 4.49
C ALA A 157 -14.72 8.34 4.65
N PHE A 158 -13.92 8.73 3.66
CA PHE A 158 -12.45 8.67 3.77
C PHE A 158 -11.91 9.51 4.94
N ARG A 159 -12.44 10.73 5.12
CA ARG A 159 -12.05 11.63 6.21
C ARG A 159 -12.40 11.05 7.57
N PHE A 160 -13.58 10.44 7.70
CA PHE A 160 -13.99 9.72 8.90
C PHE A 160 -13.04 8.58 9.25
N LEU A 161 -12.56 7.84 8.25
CA LEU A 161 -11.60 6.74 8.42
C LEU A 161 -10.14 7.20 8.62
N GLY A 162 -9.89 8.51 8.64
CA GLY A 162 -8.59 9.09 8.98
C GLY A 162 -7.73 9.51 7.79
N ALA A 163 -8.27 9.55 6.56
CA ALA A 163 -7.59 10.18 5.44
C ALA A 163 -7.38 11.68 5.69
N GLN A 164 -6.26 12.24 5.23
CA GLN A 164 -5.97 13.66 5.30
C GLN A 164 -6.57 14.41 4.13
N ASP A 165 -6.02 14.21 2.95
CA ASP A 165 -6.54 14.71 1.69
C ASP A 165 -7.24 13.58 0.97
N VAL A 166 -8.26 13.94 0.20
CA VAL A 166 -8.99 13.04 -0.70
C VAL A 166 -9.14 13.80 -2.00
N GLY A 167 -8.87 13.12 -3.10
CA GLY A 167 -9.03 13.63 -4.45
C GLY A 167 -9.69 12.57 -5.34
N CYS A 168 -10.19 13.01 -6.48
CA CYS A 168 -10.76 12.15 -7.49
C CYS A 168 -10.29 12.63 -8.86
N ALA A 169 -9.99 11.71 -9.76
CA ALA A 169 -9.69 12.01 -11.16
C ALA A 169 -10.39 11.00 -12.08
N GLU A 170 -10.76 11.43 -13.27
CA GLU A 170 -11.32 10.54 -14.29
C GLU A 170 -10.22 9.70 -14.95
N ILE A 171 -10.55 8.45 -15.28
CA ILE A 171 -9.73 7.54 -16.06
C ILE A 171 -10.07 7.74 -17.53
N ASP A 172 -9.08 8.14 -18.32
CA ASP A 172 -9.16 8.27 -19.77
C ASP A 172 -7.95 7.63 -20.46
N SER A 173 -7.81 7.85 -21.78
CA SER A 173 -6.72 7.29 -22.58
C SER A 173 -5.31 7.72 -22.12
N ASP A 174 -5.20 8.83 -21.39
CA ASP A 174 -3.95 9.36 -20.87
C ASP A 174 -3.73 8.92 -19.43
N THR A 175 -4.71 9.11 -18.54
CA THR A 175 -4.55 8.80 -17.12
C THR A 175 -4.48 7.30 -16.85
N VAL A 176 -5.00 6.45 -17.74
CA VAL A 176 -4.81 4.98 -17.68
C VAL A 176 -3.33 4.58 -17.78
N LYS A 177 -2.47 5.43 -18.37
CA LYS A 177 -1.02 5.18 -18.51
C LYS A 177 -0.30 5.14 -17.15
N PHE A 178 -0.89 5.70 -16.09
CA PHE A 178 -0.36 5.63 -14.73
C PHE A 178 -0.59 4.28 -14.04
N PHE A 179 -1.43 3.41 -14.60
CA PHE A 179 -1.59 2.06 -14.09
C PHE A 179 -0.52 1.14 -14.68
N HIS A 180 0.09 0.31 -13.82
CA HIS A 180 0.92 -0.79 -14.30
C HIS A 180 0.14 -1.67 -15.27
N LYS A 181 0.79 -2.16 -16.34
CA LYS A 181 0.20 -3.14 -17.27
C LYS A 181 0.09 -4.53 -16.65
N ALA A 182 1.00 -4.86 -15.75
CA ALA A 182 1.04 -6.11 -15.01
C ALA A 182 1.65 -5.88 -13.63
N LYS A 183 1.18 -6.64 -12.64
CA LYS A 183 1.60 -6.64 -11.24
C LYS A 183 1.90 -8.06 -10.80
N GLY A 184 3.05 -8.32 -10.20
CA GLY A 184 3.45 -9.66 -9.77
C GLY A 184 4.67 -9.57 -8.87
N GLY A 185 4.99 -10.66 -8.17
CA GLY A 185 5.91 -10.68 -7.03
C GLY A 185 7.34 -10.20 -7.30
N ALA A 186 7.73 -9.89 -8.53
CA ALA A 186 9.06 -9.39 -8.85
C ALA A 186 9.22 -7.85 -8.73
N SER A 187 8.34 -7.14 -8.01
CA SER A 187 8.48 -5.69 -7.77
C SER A 187 8.61 -5.33 -6.28
N GLY A 188 9.37 -4.26 -5.97
CA GLY A 188 9.51 -3.74 -4.60
C GLY A 188 10.29 -4.67 -3.67
N MET A 189 9.89 -4.78 -2.39
CA MET A 189 10.58 -5.63 -1.41
C MET A 189 10.58 -7.12 -1.77
N PHE A 190 9.67 -7.55 -2.64
CA PHE A 190 9.58 -8.93 -3.13
C PHE A 190 10.31 -9.15 -4.45
N ALA A 191 10.97 -8.13 -5.03
CA ALA A 191 11.69 -8.24 -6.30
C ALA A 191 12.60 -9.47 -6.37
N GLY A 192 12.37 -10.31 -7.40
CA GLY A 192 13.00 -11.63 -7.54
C GLY A 192 12.20 -12.81 -6.98
N GLN A 193 11.03 -12.60 -6.37
CA GLN A 193 10.13 -13.65 -5.90
C GLN A 193 8.89 -13.77 -6.80
N GLY A 194 8.67 -14.90 -7.47
CA GLY A 194 7.47 -15.17 -8.28
C GLY A 194 7.69 -15.08 -9.79
N ASP A 195 6.62 -15.32 -10.56
CA ASP A 195 6.72 -15.56 -12.00
C ASP A 195 7.04 -14.30 -12.81
N ALA A 196 8.05 -14.41 -13.67
CA ALA A 196 8.41 -13.40 -14.67
C ALA A 196 7.23 -13.18 -15.64
N GLY A 197 6.48 -12.10 -15.43
CA GLY A 197 5.32 -11.75 -16.26
C GLY A 197 4.23 -11.03 -15.49
N GLY A 198 4.03 -11.41 -14.23
CA GLY A 198 3.00 -10.86 -13.34
C GLY A 198 1.56 -11.03 -13.86
N LYS A 199 0.62 -10.83 -12.95
CA LYS A 199 -0.80 -10.79 -13.20
C LYS A 199 -1.16 -9.51 -13.96
N GLN A 200 -1.84 -9.65 -15.09
CA GLN A 200 -2.16 -8.52 -15.96
C GLN A 200 -3.20 -7.60 -15.33
N VAL A 201 -3.10 -6.31 -15.57
CA VAL A 201 -4.13 -5.32 -15.20
C VAL A 201 -4.87 -4.95 -16.48
N ALA A 202 -6.07 -5.48 -16.67
CA ALA A 202 -6.77 -5.43 -17.95
C ALA A 202 -8.05 -4.59 -17.85
N PHE A 203 -8.08 -3.45 -18.54
CA PHE A 203 -9.29 -2.66 -18.74
C PHE A 203 -10.09 -3.25 -19.91
N LYS A 204 -11.37 -3.57 -19.70
CA LYS A 204 -12.20 -4.34 -20.65
C LYS A 204 -13.64 -3.85 -20.70
N ASP A 205 -14.33 -4.11 -21.81
CA ASP A 205 -15.78 -3.97 -21.94
C ASP A 205 -16.49 -5.19 -21.34
N ILE A 206 -16.59 -5.19 -20.01
CA ILE A 206 -17.24 -6.22 -19.20
C ILE A 206 -18.17 -5.58 -18.18
N ASP A 207 -19.21 -6.30 -17.76
CA ASP A 207 -20.18 -5.76 -16.81
C ASP A 207 -19.65 -5.76 -15.38
N GLU A 208 -19.02 -6.84 -14.93
CA GLU A 208 -18.57 -6.99 -13.55
C GLU A 208 -17.05 -7.22 -13.49
N PRO A 209 -16.34 -6.64 -12.50
CA PRO A 209 -14.92 -6.90 -12.31
C PRO A 209 -14.68 -8.33 -11.83
N TYR A 210 -13.54 -8.92 -12.21
CA TYR A 210 -13.15 -10.24 -11.73
C TYR A 210 -11.63 -10.39 -11.60
N GLU A 211 -11.23 -11.42 -10.85
CA GLU A 211 -9.85 -11.77 -10.59
C GLU A 211 -9.63 -13.24 -10.96
N THR A 212 -8.59 -13.53 -11.77
CA THR A 212 -8.12 -14.91 -12.06
C THR A 212 -6.64 -15.02 -11.72
N ASP A 213 -6.01 -16.18 -11.84
CA ASP A 213 -4.56 -16.28 -11.66
C ASP A 213 -3.77 -15.42 -12.66
N ALA A 214 -4.34 -15.16 -13.85
CA ALA A 214 -3.69 -14.45 -14.94
C ALA A 214 -3.94 -12.93 -14.95
N GLU A 215 -5.07 -12.45 -14.42
CA GLU A 215 -5.43 -11.03 -14.53
C GLU A 215 -6.33 -10.46 -13.43
N TYR A 216 -6.26 -9.15 -13.29
CA TYR A 216 -7.22 -8.25 -12.68
C TYR A 216 -8.03 -7.59 -13.79
N ALA A 217 -9.29 -7.99 -13.96
CA ALA A 217 -10.16 -7.46 -15.01
C ALA A 217 -10.99 -6.28 -14.48
N ILE A 218 -10.77 -5.11 -15.06
CA ILE A 218 -11.37 -3.83 -14.68
C ILE A 218 -12.37 -3.43 -15.78
N PRO A 219 -13.66 -3.27 -15.47
CA PRO A 219 -14.64 -2.73 -16.39
C PRO A 219 -14.27 -1.31 -16.86
N ASN A 220 -14.44 -0.99 -18.15
CA ASN A 220 -14.29 0.38 -18.67
C ASN A 220 -15.29 1.38 -18.03
N ARG A 221 -16.35 0.89 -17.37
CA ARG A 221 -17.26 1.70 -16.56
C ARG A 221 -16.68 2.16 -15.22
N CYS A 222 -15.56 1.58 -14.76
CA CYS A 222 -14.80 2.08 -13.60
C CYS A 222 -14.02 3.34 -14.03
N LYS A 223 -14.69 4.49 -14.02
CA LYS A 223 -14.18 5.74 -14.60
C LYS A 223 -13.39 6.65 -13.66
N TYR A 224 -13.29 6.32 -12.38
CA TYR A 224 -12.71 7.23 -11.39
C TYR A 224 -11.61 6.58 -10.57
N ILE A 225 -10.52 7.32 -10.38
CA ILE A 225 -9.48 7.03 -9.38
C ILE A 225 -9.75 7.91 -8.18
N ILE A 226 -9.88 7.29 -7.01
CA ILE A 226 -9.92 8.03 -5.75
C ILE A 226 -8.54 7.96 -5.14
N THR A 227 -7.94 9.12 -4.91
CA THR A 227 -6.65 9.26 -4.24
C THR A 227 -6.87 9.79 -2.83
N PHE A 228 -6.03 9.38 -1.90
CA PHE A 228 -6.07 9.89 -0.54
C PHE A 228 -4.67 9.92 0.05
N THR A 229 -4.49 10.69 1.11
CA THR A 229 -3.23 10.74 1.86
C THR A 229 -3.41 10.22 3.29
N ALA A 230 -2.44 9.43 3.74
CA ALA A 230 -2.34 8.97 5.13
C ALA A 230 -1.13 9.66 5.78
N ARG A 231 -1.37 10.72 6.59
CA ARG A 231 -0.28 11.53 7.19
C ARG A 231 0.51 10.77 8.25
N GLN A 232 1.78 10.53 7.99
CA GLN A 232 2.72 10.02 8.99
C GLN A 232 2.94 11.04 10.13
N SER A 233 3.43 10.58 11.28
CA SER A 233 3.87 11.47 12.35
C SER A 233 5.04 12.31 11.85
N PHE A 234 4.92 13.65 11.86
CA PHE A 234 6.00 14.53 11.37
C PHE A 234 7.32 14.30 12.11
N GLU A 235 7.29 14.34 13.45
CA GLU A 235 8.47 14.08 14.28
C GLU A 235 8.95 12.64 14.13
N GLY A 236 8.02 11.68 13.98
CA GLY A 236 8.37 10.27 13.80
C GLY A 236 9.12 10.02 12.49
N THR A 237 8.64 10.58 11.38
CA THR A 237 9.29 10.48 10.07
C THR A 237 10.60 11.28 10.03
N ARG A 238 10.65 12.46 10.64
CA ARG A 238 11.88 13.27 10.67
C ARG A 238 12.99 12.60 11.48
N ARG A 239 12.65 11.96 12.60
CA ARG A 239 13.59 11.25 13.48
C ARG A 239 13.82 9.81 13.06
N GLN A 240 13.10 9.33 12.06
CA GLN A 240 13.43 8.11 11.36
C GLN A 240 14.67 8.41 10.52
N ALA A 241 15.82 8.19 11.12
CA ALA A 241 17.05 8.07 10.38
C ALA A 241 17.72 6.78 10.87
N GLY A 242 18.00 5.91 9.91
CA GLY A 242 18.20 4.49 10.11
C GLY A 242 17.72 3.69 8.89
N ILE A 243 17.96 2.38 8.96
CA ILE A 243 18.21 1.50 7.82
C ILE A 243 16.94 1.10 7.04
N THR A 244 15.75 1.41 7.58
CA THR A 244 14.44 1.23 6.92
C THR A 244 13.38 2.23 7.41
N GLU A 245 12.17 2.08 6.85
CA GLU A 245 10.90 2.59 7.36
C GLU A 245 10.74 2.41 8.88
N GLY A 246 10.33 3.46 9.58
CA GLY A 246 10.08 3.44 11.02
C GLY A 246 8.59 3.34 11.38
N PHE A 247 8.29 3.41 12.68
CA PHE A 247 6.92 3.26 13.20
C PHE A 247 5.88 4.16 12.53
N ALA A 248 6.27 5.39 12.17
CA ALA A 248 5.39 6.37 11.52
C ALA A 248 4.93 5.90 10.13
N VAL A 249 5.80 5.20 9.43
CA VAL A 249 5.56 4.63 8.10
C VAL A 249 4.76 3.35 8.22
N TRP A 250 5.21 2.38 9.04
CA TRP A 250 4.52 1.09 9.20
C TRP A 250 3.09 1.25 9.69
N TYR A 251 2.86 2.13 10.66
CA TYR A 251 1.51 2.39 11.14
C TYR A 251 0.64 3.03 10.06
N SER A 252 1.23 3.88 9.21
CA SER A 252 0.52 4.47 8.07
C SER A 252 0.12 3.41 7.05
N TYR A 253 1.01 2.45 6.78
CA TYR A 253 0.72 1.29 5.93
C TYR A 253 -0.37 0.38 6.51
N ALA A 254 -0.31 0.07 7.81
CA ALA A 254 -1.31 -0.74 8.49
C ALA A 254 -2.70 -0.10 8.45
N ARG A 255 -2.81 1.20 8.75
CA ARG A 255 -4.11 1.89 8.78
C ARG A 255 -4.69 2.14 7.39
N TYR A 256 -3.88 2.43 6.37
CA TYR A 256 -4.46 2.80 5.08
C TYR A 256 -5.08 1.59 4.39
N ILE A 257 -4.48 0.40 4.49
CA ILE A 257 -5.07 -0.79 3.87
C ILE A 257 -6.40 -1.11 4.53
N LYS A 258 -6.47 -1.00 5.87
CA LYS A 258 -7.73 -1.15 6.60
C LYS A 258 -8.78 -0.13 6.12
N MET A 259 -8.40 1.13 5.94
CA MET A 259 -9.28 2.15 5.39
C MET A 259 -9.75 1.81 3.97
N MET A 260 -8.87 1.33 3.10
CA MET A 260 -9.25 0.91 1.75
C MET A 260 -10.26 -0.23 1.78
N CYS A 261 -10.07 -1.23 2.64
CA CYS A 261 -11.03 -2.32 2.84
C CYS A 261 -12.40 -1.78 3.26
N HIS A 262 -12.44 -0.84 4.20
CA HIS A 262 -13.70 -0.18 4.61
C HIS A 262 -14.34 0.62 3.48
N MET A 263 -13.55 1.32 2.67
CA MET A 263 -14.07 2.08 1.54
C MET A 263 -14.60 1.20 0.41
N GLN A 264 -13.98 0.05 0.17
CA GLN A 264 -14.50 -0.96 -0.74
C GLN A 264 -15.87 -1.47 -0.28
N GLU A 265 -16.02 -1.80 1.01
CA GLU A 265 -17.32 -2.18 1.59
C GLU A 265 -18.34 -1.05 1.52
N PHE A 266 -17.94 0.18 1.83
CA PHE A 266 -18.84 1.33 1.82
C PHE A 266 -19.40 1.61 0.42
N ILE A 267 -18.52 1.67 -0.58
CA ILE A 267 -18.91 1.93 -1.97
C ILE A 267 -19.73 0.75 -2.53
N ARG A 268 -19.39 -0.49 -2.15
CA ARG A 268 -20.22 -1.67 -2.43
C ARG A 268 -21.61 -1.55 -1.83
N GLY A 269 -21.72 -1.09 -0.59
CA GLY A 269 -22.99 -0.80 0.10
C GLY A 269 -23.80 0.33 -0.54
N LEU A 270 -23.16 1.25 -1.28
CA LEU A 270 -23.85 2.23 -2.13
C LEU A 270 -24.32 1.64 -3.47
N GLY A 271 -23.88 0.43 -3.81
CA GLY A 271 -24.24 -0.29 -5.03
C GLY A 271 -23.29 -0.09 -6.21
N TYR A 272 -22.03 0.22 -5.93
CA TYR A 272 -20.99 0.44 -6.94
C TYR A 272 -19.76 -0.44 -6.68
N ASP A 273 -18.97 -0.69 -7.72
CA ASP A 273 -17.70 -1.39 -7.58
C ASP A 273 -16.60 -0.45 -7.10
N CYS A 274 -15.77 -0.94 -6.19
CA CYS A 274 -14.56 -0.26 -5.74
C CYS A 274 -13.40 -1.26 -5.77
N LEU A 275 -12.45 -0.99 -6.66
CA LEU A 275 -11.35 -1.89 -6.95
C LEU A 275 -10.08 -1.40 -6.28
N ASN A 276 -9.35 -2.33 -5.68
CA ASN A 276 -8.07 -2.05 -5.07
C ASN A 276 -6.92 -2.43 -6.01
N MET A 277 -6.19 -1.41 -6.47
CA MET A 277 -4.96 -1.60 -7.23
C MET A 277 -3.68 -1.40 -6.40
N SER A 278 -3.81 -1.12 -5.09
CA SER A 278 -2.67 -1.01 -4.18
C SER A 278 -2.09 -2.38 -3.84
N GLY A 279 -0.77 -2.41 -3.73
CA GLY A 279 0.07 -3.57 -3.39
C GLY A 279 1.07 -3.90 -4.48
#